data_AF-A0A3M7N408-F1
#
_entry.id   AF-A0A3M7N408-F1
#
_cell.length_a   1.000
_cell.length_b   1.000
_cell.length_c   1.000
_cell.angle_alpha   90.00
_cell.angle_beta   90.00
_cell.angle_gamma   90.00
#
_symmetry.space_group_name_H-M   'P 1'
#
loop_
_entity.id
_entity.type
_entity.pdbx_description
1 polymer ?
#
loop_
_entity_poly.entity_id
_entity_poly.type
_entity_poly.pdbx_seq_one_letter_code
_entity_poly.pdbx_strand_id
1 'polypeptide(L)'
;MGGVTVRDVDAQKFILAYADFLKRQGKLQIPGWVDTVKTSQSNELPPQSPDWFYVRAAAVARHIYLRKSVGIGRLRRVHGSPKNRGSRPSHHVDASGSVDRKVVQALEKLGIVEKVDEDEEGGRGGRRITQAGY
;
A
#
# COMPACT_ATOMS: atom_id res chain seq x y z
N MET A 1 28.73 -11.99 7.73
CA MET A 1 28.16 -10.84 6.99
C MET A 1 26.75 -10.61 7.52
N GLY A 2 26.44 -9.40 8.00
CA GLY A 2 25.06 -9.06 8.34
C GLY A 2 24.20 -9.06 7.07
N GLY A 3 22.98 -9.58 7.15
CA GLY A 3 22.04 -9.59 6.02
C GLY A 3 21.66 -8.18 5.60
N VAL A 4 21.36 -8.00 4.31
CA VAL A 4 20.82 -6.74 3.75
C VAL A 4 19.33 -6.67 4.08
N THR A 5 18.88 -5.57 4.69
CA THR A 5 17.47 -5.37 5.03
C THR A 5 16.78 -4.41 4.07
N VAL A 6 15.45 -4.33 4.12
CA VAL A 6 14.64 -3.37 3.33
C VAL A 6 15.03 -1.90 3.61
N ARG A 7 15.71 -1.63 4.74
CA ARG A 7 16.21 -0.30 5.10
C ARG A 7 17.47 0.09 4.35
N ASP A 8 18.22 -0.89 3.86
CA ASP A 8 19.52 -0.69 3.21
C ASP A 8 19.41 -0.57 1.68
N VAL A 9 18.20 -0.77 1.14
CA VAL A 9 17.92 -0.75 -0.30
C VAL A 9 17.11 0.49 -0.67
N ASP A 10 17.42 1.06 -1.83
CA ASP A 10 16.61 2.13 -2.42
C ASP A 10 15.14 1.73 -2.53
N ALA A 11 14.26 2.64 -2.12
CA ALA A 11 12.84 2.37 -2.01
C ALA A 11 12.21 2.02 -3.37
N GLN A 12 12.59 2.76 -4.42
CA GLN A 12 11.99 2.60 -5.74
C GLN A 12 12.41 1.25 -6.35
N LYS A 13 13.69 0.90 -6.25
CA LYS A 13 14.20 -0.40 -6.73
C LYS A 13 13.51 -1.57 -6.03
N PHE A 14 13.34 -1.50 -4.71
CA PHE A 14 12.64 -2.53 -3.96
C PHE A 14 11.18 -2.66 -4.40
N ILE A 15 10.46 -1.56 -4.51
CA ILE A 15 9.03 -1.56 -4.85
C ILE A 15 8.78 -2.18 -6.23
N LEU A 16 9.59 -1.81 -7.23
CA LEU A 16 9.46 -2.35 -8.58
C LEU A 16 9.77 -3.85 -8.62
N ALA A 17 10.88 -4.28 -8.00
CA ALA A 17 11.26 -5.69 -7.97
C ALA A 17 10.22 -6.55 -7.23
N TYR A 18 9.66 -6.04 -6.12
CA TYR A 18 8.64 -6.76 -5.37
C TYR A 18 7.28 -6.78 -6.07
N ALA A 19 6.93 -5.72 -6.81
CA ALA A 19 5.75 -5.71 -7.66
C ALA A 19 5.85 -6.78 -8.76
N ASP A 20 7.01 -6.90 -9.41
CA ASP A 20 7.27 -7.96 -10.40
C ASP A 20 7.18 -9.36 -9.79
N PHE A 21 7.68 -9.53 -8.56
CA PHE A 21 7.55 -10.79 -7.82
C PHE A 21 6.08 -11.15 -7.56
N LEU A 22 5.27 -10.20 -7.06
CA LEU A 22 3.85 -10.41 -6.82
C LEU A 22 3.08 -10.75 -8.11
N LYS A 23 3.47 -10.11 -9.22
CA LYS A 23 2.90 -10.39 -10.55
C LYS A 23 3.22 -11.80 -11.02
N ARG A 24 4.49 -12.21 -10.93
CA ARG A 24 4.94 -13.58 -11.29
C ARG A 24 4.28 -14.65 -10.43
N GLN A 25 4.00 -14.36 -9.17
CA GLN A 25 3.34 -15.29 -8.27
C GLN A 25 1.87 -15.55 -8.68
N GLY A 26 1.19 -14.55 -9.27
CA GLY A 26 -0.18 -14.67 -9.76
C GLY A 26 -1.25 -14.90 -8.68
N LYS A 27 -0.87 -14.87 -7.39
CA LYS A 27 -1.78 -15.14 -6.25
C LYS A 27 -2.47 -13.90 -5.71
N LEU A 28 -1.97 -12.70 -6.06
CA LEU A 28 -2.54 -11.44 -5.58
C LEU A 28 -3.94 -11.24 -6.20
N GLN A 29 -4.95 -11.17 -5.34
CA GLN A 29 -6.34 -10.96 -5.77
C GLN A 29 -6.54 -9.51 -6.22
N ILE A 30 -6.66 -9.30 -7.53
CA ILE A 30 -6.93 -7.99 -8.12
C ILE A 30 -8.46 -7.78 -8.18
N PRO A 31 -8.97 -6.67 -7.62
CA PRO A 31 -10.38 -6.29 -7.80
C PRO A 31 -10.70 -5.96 -9.27
N GLY A 32 -11.86 -6.40 -9.78
CA GLY A 32 -12.25 -6.17 -11.18
C GLY A 32 -12.46 -4.70 -11.59
N TRP A 33 -12.48 -3.77 -10.64
CA TRP A 33 -12.57 -2.33 -10.92
C TRP A 33 -11.21 -1.64 -11.12
N VAL A 34 -10.09 -2.36 -10.97
CA VAL A 34 -8.74 -1.76 -10.99
C VAL A 34 -8.43 -1.00 -12.28
N ASP A 35 -9.02 -1.39 -13.40
CA ASP A 35 -8.78 -0.77 -14.71
C ASP A 35 -9.63 0.49 -14.96
N THR A 36 -10.63 0.76 -14.12
CA THR A 36 -11.59 1.86 -14.35
C THR A 36 -11.48 2.98 -13.33
N VAL A 37 -10.92 2.72 -12.15
CA VAL A 37 -10.93 3.69 -11.05
C VAL A 37 -9.69 4.57 -11.00
N LYS A 38 -9.85 5.71 -10.32
CA LYS A 38 -8.75 6.56 -9.90
C LYS A 38 -8.28 6.16 -8.51
N THR A 39 -6.99 6.35 -8.24
CA THR A 39 -6.37 6.02 -6.95
C THR A 39 -6.77 6.97 -5.82
N SER A 40 -7.21 8.19 -6.15
CA SER A 40 -7.67 9.21 -5.21
C SER A 40 -8.67 10.17 -5.88
N GLN A 41 -9.38 10.95 -5.07
CA GLN A 41 -10.27 12.02 -5.56
C GLN A 41 -9.53 13.26 -6.06
N SER A 42 -8.23 13.36 -5.75
CA SER A 42 -7.35 14.43 -6.23
C SER A 42 -6.90 14.21 -7.68
N ASN A 43 -6.90 12.97 -8.16
CA ASN A 43 -6.50 12.66 -9.53
C ASN A 43 -7.64 12.92 -10.51
N GLU A 44 -7.30 13.45 -11.69
CA GLU A 44 -8.24 13.67 -12.79
C GLU A 44 -8.42 12.40 -13.63
N LEU A 45 -7.31 11.71 -13.91
CA LEU A 45 -7.23 10.50 -14.73
C LEU A 45 -6.90 9.24 -13.90
N PRO A 46 -7.27 8.05 -14.38
CA PRO A 46 -6.81 6.79 -13.79
C PRO A 46 -5.30 6.57 -14.03
N PRO A 47 -4.66 5.68 -13.26
CA PRO A 47 -3.26 5.32 -13.47
C PRO A 47 -3.03 4.77 -14.87
N GLN A 48 -1.94 5.19 -15.52
CA GLN A 48 -1.60 4.79 -16.89
C GLN A 48 -0.96 3.40 -16.97
N SER A 49 -0.26 2.97 -15.91
CA SER A 49 0.35 1.65 -15.86
C SER A 49 -0.69 0.61 -15.45
N PRO A 50 -0.86 -0.50 -16.19
CA PRO A 50 -1.77 -1.59 -15.80
C PRO A 50 -1.30 -2.29 -14.50
N ASP A 51 0.00 -2.22 -14.20
CA ASP A 51 0.60 -2.87 -13.03
C ASP A 51 0.52 -2.01 -11.75
N TRP A 52 -0.20 -0.89 -11.78
CA TRP A 52 -0.24 0.08 -10.69
C TRP A 52 -0.70 -0.55 -9.35
N PHE A 53 -1.58 -1.56 -9.42
CA PHE A 53 -2.08 -2.25 -8.22
C PHE A 53 -0.99 -3.07 -7.54
N TYR A 54 -0.12 -3.74 -8.32
CA TYR A 54 1.04 -4.47 -7.79
C TYR A 54 2.07 -3.52 -7.19
N VAL A 55 2.35 -2.40 -7.87
CA VAL A 55 3.25 -1.36 -7.36
C VAL A 55 2.71 -0.78 -6.05
N ARG A 56 1.40 -0.54 -5.96
CA ARG A 56 0.77 -0.08 -4.72
C ARG A 56 0.84 -1.13 -3.61
N ALA A 57 0.62 -2.41 -3.92
CA ALA A 57 0.77 -3.50 -2.96
C ALA A 57 2.18 -3.58 -2.39
N ALA A 58 3.20 -3.47 -3.25
CA ALA A 58 4.59 -3.45 -2.84
C ALA A 58 4.94 -2.25 -1.97
N ALA A 59 4.48 -1.05 -2.34
CA ALA A 59 4.68 0.16 -1.54
C ALA A 59 4.02 0.06 -0.15
N VAL A 60 2.81 -0.49 -0.07
CA VAL A 60 2.09 -0.72 1.19
C VAL A 60 2.83 -1.73 2.07
N ALA A 61 3.26 -2.87 1.51
CA ALA A 61 4.02 -3.89 2.24
C ALA A 61 5.31 -3.30 2.84
N ARG A 62 6.08 -2.54 2.03
CA ARG A 62 7.27 -1.82 2.50
C ARG A 62 6.95 -0.82 3.61
N HIS A 63 5.85 -0.07 3.48
CA HIS A 63 5.46 0.92 4.48
C HIS A 63 5.10 0.28 5.81
N ILE A 64 4.37 -0.86 5.78
CA ILE A 64 4.00 -1.62 6.97
C ILE A 64 5.26 -2.19 7.65
N TYR A 65 6.17 -2.78 6.88
CA TYR A 65 7.47 -3.27 7.39
C TYR A 65 8.22 -2.20 8.18
N LEU A 66 8.31 -0.98 7.65
CA LEU A 66 9.08 0.10 8.28
C LEU A 66 8.42 0.71 9.53
N ARG A 67 7.09 0.68 9.61
CA ARG A 67 6.32 1.42 10.62
C ARG A 67 5.66 0.53 11.68
N LYS A 68 5.84 -0.79 11.59
CA LYS A 68 5.40 -1.85 12.52
C LYS A 68 3.88 -2.01 12.70
N SER A 69 3.15 -0.92 12.96
CA SER A 69 1.69 -0.90 12.97
C SER A 69 1.17 0.24 12.11
N VAL A 70 0.35 -0.11 11.10
CA VAL A 70 -0.22 0.87 10.18
C VAL A 70 -1.70 0.60 9.94
N GLY A 71 -2.53 1.63 10.15
CA GLY A 71 -3.94 1.65 9.80
C GLY A 71 -4.21 2.25 8.42
N ILE A 72 -5.39 1.96 7.85
CA ILE A 72 -5.81 2.47 6.53
C ILE A 72 -5.83 3.99 6.50
N GLY A 73 -6.28 4.67 7.57
CA GLY A 73 -6.29 6.13 7.64
C GLY A 73 -4.89 6.76 7.47
N ARG A 74 -3.84 6.08 7.96
CA ARG A 74 -2.46 6.52 7.79
C ARG A 74 -1.98 6.32 6.36
N LEU A 75 -2.30 5.19 5.74
CA LEU A 75 -2.01 4.93 4.32
C LEU A 75 -2.68 5.97 3.41
N ARG A 76 -3.93 6.33 3.71
CA ARG A 76 -4.68 7.34 2.95
C ARG A 76 -4.02 8.72 2.95
N ARG A 77 -3.46 9.14 4.09
CA ARG A 77 -2.70 10.39 4.18
C ARG A 77 -1.37 10.31 3.43
N VAL A 78 -0.66 9.19 3.56
CA VAL A 78 0.64 8.96 2.88
C VAL A 78 0.48 8.94 1.36
N HIS A 79 -0.58 8.30 0.86
CA HIS A 79 -0.90 8.27 -0.56
C HIS A 79 -1.75 9.46 -1.04
N GLY A 80 -2.09 10.38 -0.13
CA GLY A 80 -2.86 11.57 -0.43
C GLY A 80 -2.03 12.57 -1.24
N SER A 81 -2.72 13.43 -1.99
CA SER A 81 -2.08 14.43 -2.84
C SER A 81 -2.88 15.73 -2.87
N PRO A 82 -2.24 16.88 -3.19
CA PRO A 82 -2.97 18.12 -3.40
C PRO A 82 -3.95 17.97 -4.57
N LYS A 83 -5.21 18.35 -4.34
CA LYS A 83 -6.25 18.41 -5.37
C LYS A 83 -6.29 19.81 -5.97
N ASN A 84 -6.19 19.89 -7.30
CA ASN A 84 -6.50 21.11 -8.03
C ASN A 84 -8.01 21.40 -7.96
N ARG A 85 -8.37 22.64 -7.61
CA ARG A 85 -9.77 23.08 -7.43
C ARG A 85 -10.15 24.19 -8.42
N GLY A 86 -9.41 24.29 -9.52
CA GLY A 86 -9.58 25.33 -10.54
C GLY A 86 -9.11 26.68 -10.01
N SER A 87 -10.04 27.63 -9.88
CA SER A 87 -9.75 28.99 -9.42
C SER A 87 -9.39 29.07 -7.93
N ARG A 88 -9.81 28.09 -7.11
CA ARG A 88 -9.51 28.08 -5.66
C ARG A 88 -8.14 27.43 -5.40
N PRO A 89 -7.38 27.88 -4.37
CA PRO A 89 -6.10 27.27 -4.01
C PRO A 89 -6.19 25.75 -3.80
N SER A 90 -5.08 25.07 -4.12
CA SER A 90 -4.94 23.62 -3.92
C SER A 90 -5.03 23.25 -2.45
N HIS A 91 -5.71 22.15 -2.14
CA HIS A 91 -5.75 21.58 -0.79
C HIS A 91 -5.39 20.10 -0.82
N HIS A 92 -4.73 19.62 0.23
CA HIS A 92 -4.46 18.20 0.43
C HIS A 92 -5.77 17.41 0.56
N VAL A 93 -5.86 16.29 -0.15
CA VAL A 93 -6.96 15.33 -0.02
C VAL A 93 -6.39 13.93 0.15
N ASP A 94 -6.98 13.20 1.08
CA ASP A 94 -6.66 11.79 1.35
C ASP A 94 -6.90 10.90 0.12
N ALA A 95 -6.10 9.83 0.00
CA ALA A 95 -6.31 8.82 -1.02
C ALA A 95 -7.61 8.02 -0.82
N SER A 96 -7.96 7.23 -1.84
CA SER A 96 -9.10 6.33 -1.77
C SER A 96 -8.89 5.24 -0.73
N GLY A 97 -9.72 5.25 0.31
CA GLY A 97 -9.68 4.20 1.35
C GLY A 97 -10.07 2.82 0.83
N SER A 98 -10.86 2.73 -0.25
CA SER A 98 -11.23 1.44 -0.85
C SER A 98 -10.01 0.76 -1.47
N VAL A 99 -9.19 1.53 -2.19
CA VAL A 99 -7.97 1.02 -2.84
C VAL A 99 -6.99 0.49 -1.81
N ASP A 100 -6.61 1.31 -0.83
CA ASP A 100 -5.63 0.91 0.17
C ASP A 100 -6.15 -0.26 1.03
N ARG A 101 -7.46 -0.30 1.34
CA ARG A 101 -8.06 -1.43 2.06
C ARG A 101 -8.02 -2.73 1.25
N LYS A 102 -8.34 -2.70 -0.04
CA LYS A 102 -8.31 -3.91 -0.88
C LYS A 102 -6.89 -4.42 -1.07
N VAL A 103 -5.91 -3.54 -1.21
CA VAL A 103 -4.49 -3.91 -1.23
C VAL A 103 -4.11 -4.65 0.05
N VAL A 104 -4.44 -4.08 1.21
CA VAL A 104 -4.12 -4.72 2.50
C VAL A 104 -4.84 -6.07 2.66
N GLN A 105 -6.12 -6.16 2.30
CA GLN A 105 -6.87 -7.42 2.34
C GLN A 105 -6.27 -8.48 1.39
N ALA A 106 -5.75 -8.06 0.23
CA ALA A 106 -5.09 -8.97 -0.70
C ALA A 106 -3.75 -9.48 -0.12
N LEU A 107 -2.96 -8.62 0.52
CA LEU A 107 -1.72 -9.00 1.20
C LEU A 107 -1.97 -9.90 2.43
N GLU A 108 -3.07 -9.67 3.15
CA GLU A 108 -3.50 -10.48 4.29
C GLU A 108 -3.86 -11.91 3.86
N LYS A 109 -4.57 -12.06 2.74
CA LYS A 109 -4.86 -13.39 2.14
C LYS A 109 -3.61 -14.13 1.69
N LEU A 110 -2.54 -13.42 1.36
CA LEU A 110 -1.24 -14.00 1.02
C LEU A 110 -0.41 -14.37 2.27
N GLY A 111 -0.87 -14.03 3.47
CA GLY A 111 -0.15 -14.26 4.72
C GLY A 111 1.06 -13.36 4.90
N ILE A 112 1.20 -12.28 4.11
CA ILE A 112 2.33 -11.33 4.19
C ILE A 112 2.10 -10.33 5.33
N VAL A 113 0.84 -10.01 5.60
CA VAL A 113 0.42 -9.02 6.60
C VAL A 113 -0.62 -9.66 7.51
N GLU A 114 -0.51 -9.42 8.81
CA GLU A 114 -1.49 -9.82 9.82
C GLU A 114 -2.17 -8.60 10.43
N LYS A 115 -3.39 -8.83 10.90
CA LYS A 115 -4.11 -7.87 11.73
C LYS A 115 -3.52 -7.92 13.14
N VAL A 116 -3.24 -6.75 13.71
CA VAL A 116 -2.89 -6.65 15.12
C VAL A 116 -4.19 -6.57 15.91
N ASP A 117 -4.39 -7.52 16.82
CA ASP A 117 -5.54 -7.50 17.71
C ASP A 117 -5.39 -6.35 18.72
N GLU A 118 -6.52 -5.74 19.05
CA GLU A 118 -6.59 -4.57 19.93
C GLU A 118 -6.28 -4.94 21.40
N ASP A 119 -6.40 -6.23 21.72
CA ASP A 119 -6.18 -6.81 23.05
C ASP A 119 -4.71 -7.19 23.32
N GLU A 120 -3.81 -7.11 22.33
CA GLU A 120 -2.37 -7.23 22.57
C GLU A 120 -1.83 -5.94 23.23
N GLU A 121 -0.97 -6.09 24.24
CA GLU A 121 -0.46 -4.98 25.05
C GLU A 121 0.28 -3.93 24.20
N GLY A 122 -0.31 -2.73 24.05
CA GLY A 122 0.16 -1.66 23.17
C GLY A 122 -0.49 -1.61 21.77
N GLY A 123 -1.49 -2.45 21.51
CA GLY A 123 -2.20 -2.61 20.24
C GLY A 123 -3.05 -1.41 19.86
N ARG A 124 -2.49 -0.47 19.08
CA ARG A 124 -3.28 0.60 18.41
C ARG A 124 -4.07 0.10 17.19
N GLY A 125 -4.47 -1.17 17.20
CA GLY A 125 -4.99 -1.90 16.04
C GLY A 125 -4.04 -1.84 14.84
N GLY A 126 -4.57 -2.08 13.64
CA GLY A 126 -3.83 -1.90 12.39
C GLY A 126 -3.30 -3.20 11.80
N ARG A 127 -2.19 -3.09 11.07
CA ARG A 127 -1.56 -4.18 10.33
C ARG A 127 -0.06 -4.22 10.56
N ARG A 128 0.48 -5.43 10.69
CA ARG A 128 1.90 -5.75 10.91
C ARG A 128 2.35 -6.76 9.85
N ILE A 129 3.64 -6.73 9.51
CA ILE A 129 4.21 -7.75 8.63
C ILE A 129 4.34 -9.07 9.41
N THR A 130 4.03 -10.21 8.79
CA THR A 130 4.16 -11.53 9.44
C THR A 130 5.62 -12.00 9.41
N GLN A 131 5.93 -13.07 10.16
CA GLN A 131 7.24 -13.72 10.10
C GLN A 131 7.59 -14.23 8.68
N ALA A 132 6.58 -14.63 7.89
CA ALA A 132 6.78 -15.06 6.51
C ALA A 132 7.03 -13.89 5.53
N GLY A 133 6.73 -12.65 5.95
CA GLY A 133 6.97 -11.44 5.17
C GLY A 133 8.28 -10.70 5.52
N TYR A 134 9.06 -11.20 6.49
CA TYR A 134 10.35 -10.65 6.90
C TYR A 134 11.52 -11.13 6.04
#